data_AF-A0A966J8M5-F1
#
_entry.id   AF-A0A966J8M5-F1
#
_cell.length_a   1.000
_cell.length_b   1.000
_cell.length_c   1.000
_cell.angle_alpha   90.00
_cell.angle_beta   90.00
_cell.angle_gamma   90.00
#
_symmetry.space_group_name_H-M   'P 1'
#
loop_
_entity.id
_entity.type
_entity.pdbx_description
1 polymer ?
#
loop_
_entity_poly.entity_id
_entity_poly.type
_entity_poly.pdbx_seq_one_letter_code
_entity_poly.pdbx_strand_id
1 'polypeptide(L)'
;KQKYGNTISWADLFILAADIGMETMGFKPFGFSFGREDVWEPEQDIYWGSEGEWLATSEKANSRYSGDRELENPLAAVQMGLIYVNPEGPDGKPDPMASARDIRETFARMAMNDEETVALVAGGHTFGKMHGAGDTALVGPEPEGAPIEAMGFGWINRFGTGKGADTTTSGLEGAWTPNPTKWDNGYFDTLFGFEWELTKSPAGAHIWEPTDKNASLVVPDAHVPGKKVRPAMSTADIALRTDPSYLAISKRYHANPQEFHDAFARAWFKLTHRDMGPKSRYAGPWIPQEALLWQDPIPACDHPVIDAADIAALKGEILAAGLPISQLVYVAWSSAASITG
;
A
#
# COMPACT_ATOMS: atom_id res chain seq x y z
N LYS A 1 10.65 -8.36 -18.17
CA LYS A 1 10.19 -9.77 -18.21
C LYS A 1 10.76 -10.57 -19.38
N GLN A 2 10.42 -10.29 -20.65
CA GLN A 2 10.81 -11.13 -21.82
C GLN A 2 12.29 -11.55 -21.86
N LYS A 3 13.22 -10.62 -21.59
CA LYS A 3 14.67 -10.89 -21.57
C LYS A 3 15.11 -11.95 -20.55
N TYR A 4 14.49 -11.96 -19.38
CA TYR A 4 14.90 -12.81 -18.25
C TYR A 4 14.00 -14.05 -18.08
N GLY A 5 12.89 -14.14 -18.81
CA GLY A 5 12.04 -15.32 -18.84
C GLY A 5 11.54 -15.73 -17.45
N ASN A 6 11.74 -17.01 -17.12
CA ASN A 6 11.34 -17.63 -15.85
C ASN A 6 12.35 -17.46 -14.72
N THR A 7 13.48 -16.78 -14.93
CA THR A 7 14.44 -16.53 -13.84
C THR A 7 13.99 -15.41 -12.90
N ILE A 8 12.86 -14.75 -13.19
CA ILE A 8 12.20 -13.77 -12.35
C ILE A 8 10.69 -13.83 -12.62
N SER A 9 9.87 -13.94 -11.58
CA SER A 9 8.40 -13.86 -11.68
C SER A 9 7.95 -12.42 -12.00
N TRP A 10 6.72 -12.24 -12.50
CA TRP A 10 6.11 -10.91 -12.53
C TRP A 10 5.91 -10.37 -11.11
N ALA A 11 5.51 -11.24 -10.17
CA ALA A 11 5.35 -10.87 -8.77
C ALA A 11 6.63 -10.25 -8.16
N ASP A 12 7.79 -10.90 -8.33
CA ASP A 12 9.07 -10.33 -7.86
C ASP A 12 9.47 -9.09 -8.69
N LEU A 13 9.22 -9.09 -10.00
CA LEU A 13 9.60 -7.99 -10.88
C LEU A 13 8.87 -6.69 -10.55
N PHE A 14 7.59 -6.74 -10.16
CA PHE A 14 6.84 -5.54 -9.79
C PHE A 14 7.43 -4.87 -8.55
N ILE A 15 7.74 -5.65 -7.51
CA ILE A 15 8.35 -5.13 -6.29
C ILE A 15 9.77 -4.63 -6.56
N LEU A 16 10.58 -5.40 -7.29
CA LEU A 16 11.94 -4.99 -7.63
C LEU A 16 11.96 -3.70 -8.46
N ALA A 17 11.02 -3.54 -9.40
CA ALA A 17 10.94 -2.31 -10.20
C ALA A 17 10.62 -1.07 -9.34
N ALA A 18 9.79 -1.23 -8.30
CA ALA A 18 9.50 -0.15 -7.36
C ALA A 18 10.73 0.21 -6.52
N ASP A 19 11.45 -0.78 -5.98
CA ASP A 19 12.69 -0.57 -5.22
C ASP A 19 13.73 0.18 -6.06
N ILE A 20 14.03 -0.34 -7.25
CA ILE A 20 14.99 0.28 -8.16
C ILE A 20 14.53 1.68 -8.60
N GLY A 21 13.22 1.86 -8.82
CA GLY A 21 12.65 3.17 -9.11
C GLY A 21 12.97 4.19 -8.01
N MET A 22 12.69 3.84 -6.76
CA MET A 22 13.00 4.71 -5.61
C MET A 22 14.52 4.90 -5.43
N GLU A 23 15.34 3.86 -5.65
CA GLU A 23 16.79 3.97 -5.62
C GLU A 23 17.32 4.98 -6.65
N THR A 24 16.78 4.96 -7.87
CA THR A 24 17.17 5.93 -8.91
C THR A 24 16.83 7.37 -8.55
N MET A 25 15.86 7.57 -7.65
CA MET A 25 15.45 8.87 -7.11
C MET A 25 16.21 9.23 -5.82
N GLY A 26 17.14 8.40 -5.35
CA GLY A 26 18.00 8.66 -4.19
C GLY A 26 17.50 8.12 -2.85
N PHE A 27 16.46 7.28 -2.85
CA PHE A 27 16.06 6.53 -1.67
C PHE A 27 16.94 5.28 -1.49
N LYS A 28 17.07 4.77 -0.26
CA LYS A 28 17.79 3.54 0.03
C LYS A 28 16.81 2.55 0.68
N PRO A 29 16.37 1.50 -0.04
CA PRO A 29 15.53 0.46 0.53
C PRO A 29 16.21 -0.26 1.70
N PHE A 30 15.40 -0.83 2.59
CA PHE A 30 15.89 -1.63 3.72
C PHE A 30 16.52 -2.95 3.25
N GLY A 31 15.99 -3.52 2.16
CA GLY A 31 16.47 -4.72 1.47
C GLY A 31 15.39 -5.26 0.54
N PHE A 32 15.66 -6.41 -0.08
CA PHE A 32 14.76 -7.07 -1.02
C PHE A 32 14.93 -8.59 -0.99
N SER A 33 13.84 -9.32 -1.21
CA SER A 33 13.86 -10.76 -1.40
C SER A 33 13.05 -11.18 -2.63
N PHE A 34 13.65 -12.05 -3.44
CA PHE A 34 12.93 -12.88 -4.41
C PHE A 34 12.20 -14.02 -3.70
N GLY A 35 11.38 -14.76 -4.45
CA GLY A 35 10.76 -16.01 -4.00
C GLY A 35 9.26 -16.07 -4.23
N ARG A 36 8.67 -15.05 -4.85
CA ARG A 36 7.27 -15.13 -5.28
C ARG A 36 7.16 -15.88 -6.59
N GLU A 37 6.24 -16.83 -6.63
CA GLU A 37 5.91 -17.54 -7.86
C GLU A 37 4.79 -16.80 -8.60
N ASP A 38 4.80 -16.88 -9.94
CA ASP A 38 3.69 -16.39 -10.75
C ASP A 38 2.50 -17.37 -10.61
N VAL A 39 1.31 -16.82 -10.44
CA VAL A 39 0.04 -17.55 -10.59
C VAL A 39 -0.53 -17.35 -12.00
N TRP A 40 -1.32 -18.30 -12.46
CA TRP A 40 -1.79 -18.35 -13.86
C TRP A 40 -3.30 -18.20 -14.00
N GLU A 41 -4.00 -18.02 -12.88
CA GLU A 41 -5.43 -17.73 -12.81
C GLU A 41 -5.69 -16.82 -11.61
N PRO A 42 -6.80 -16.05 -11.61
CA PRO A 42 -7.22 -15.29 -10.44
C PRO A 42 -7.50 -16.21 -9.26
N GLU A 43 -7.16 -15.76 -8.05
CA GLU A 43 -7.63 -16.45 -6.85
C GLU A 43 -9.16 -16.38 -6.78
N GLN A 44 -9.82 -17.54 -6.77
CA GLN A 44 -11.28 -17.63 -6.83
C GLN A 44 -11.95 -17.44 -5.46
N ASP A 45 -11.18 -17.58 -4.38
CA ASP A 45 -11.71 -17.69 -3.02
C ASP A 45 -11.59 -16.37 -2.22
N ILE A 46 -11.20 -15.27 -2.87
CA ILE A 46 -11.10 -13.97 -2.19
C ILE A 46 -12.43 -13.23 -2.24
N TYR A 47 -13.01 -13.03 -1.05
CA TYR A 47 -14.19 -12.21 -0.87
C TYR A 47 -13.80 -10.73 -0.75
N TRP A 48 -14.05 -9.95 -1.81
CA TRP A 48 -13.76 -8.51 -1.89
C TRP A 48 -14.91 -7.59 -1.43
N GLY A 49 -16.05 -8.18 -1.07
CA GLY A 49 -17.29 -7.49 -0.71
C GLY A 49 -18.48 -7.98 -1.51
N SER A 50 -19.68 -7.53 -1.12
CA SER A 50 -20.96 -7.96 -1.71
C SER A 50 -21.60 -6.90 -2.62
N GLU A 51 -20.90 -5.78 -2.89
CA GLU A 51 -21.44 -4.70 -3.70
C GLU A 51 -21.67 -5.12 -5.15
N GLY A 52 -22.77 -4.64 -5.73
CA GLY A 52 -23.09 -4.83 -7.15
C GLY A 52 -22.55 -3.71 -8.06
N GLU A 53 -21.82 -2.74 -7.51
CA GLU A 53 -21.36 -1.53 -8.20
C GLU A 53 -19.94 -1.16 -7.73
N TRP A 54 -19.05 -0.84 -8.67
CA TRP A 54 -17.71 -0.33 -8.37
C TRP A 54 -17.78 1.00 -7.61
N LEU A 55 -16.93 1.15 -6.59
CA LEU A 55 -16.87 2.37 -5.78
C LEU A 55 -18.22 2.75 -5.15
N ALA A 56 -19.13 1.80 -4.93
CA ALA A 56 -20.37 2.06 -4.22
C ALA A 56 -20.08 2.69 -2.84
N THR A 57 -20.79 3.76 -2.53
CA THR A 57 -20.75 4.45 -1.23
C THR A 57 -21.49 3.65 -0.17
N SER A 58 -21.16 3.91 1.10
CA SER A 58 -21.62 3.10 2.24
C SER A 58 -23.14 3.13 2.50
N GLU A 59 -23.89 4.07 1.91
CA GLU A 59 -25.35 4.11 1.99
C GLU A 59 -26.07 3.20 0.97
N LYS A 60 -25.34 2.58 0.05
CA LYS A 60 -25.90 1.69 -0.97
C LYS A 60 -26.27 0.32 -0.39
N ALA A 61 -27.06 -0.44 -1.16
CA ALA A 61 -27.37 -1.83 -0.82
C ALA A 61 -26.08 -2.67 -0.79
N ASN A 62 -26.09 -3.75 0.02
CA ASN A 62 -24.92 -4.59 0.27
C ASN A 62 -23.70 -3.81 0.80
N SER A 63 -23.96 -2.79 1.63
CA SER A 63 -22.91 -2.00 2.26
C SER A 63 -21.97 -2.90 3.06
N ARG A 64 -20.66 -2.67 2.88
CA ARG A 64 -19.60 -3.26 3.71
C ARG A 64 -19.54 -2.70 5.12
N TYR A 65 -20.34 -1.69 5.43
CA TYR A 65 -20.38 -1.03 6.73
C TYR A 65 -21.68 -1.32 7.47
N SER A 66 -21.56 -1.44 8.79
CA SER A 66 -22.70 -1.48 9.72
C SER A 66 -22.40 -0.63 10.95
N GLY A 67 -23.39 -0.47 11.84
CA GLY A 67 -23.20 0.25 13.11
C GLY A 67 -22.64 1.66 12.95
N ASP A 68 -21.71 2.04 13.84
CA ASP A 68 -20.92 3.27 13.72
C ASP A 68 -19.70 3.03 12.82
N ARG A 69 -19.92 2.95 11.51
CA ARG A 69 -18.86 2.81 10.50
C ARG A 69 -17.93 1.62 10.79
N GLU A 70 -18.52 0.48 11.17
CA GLU A 70 -17.81 -0.79 11.38
C GLU A 70 -17.68 -1.52 10.04
N LEU A 71 -16.46 -1.62 9.51
CA LEU A 71 -16.18 -2.35 8.27
C LEU A 71 -16.31 -3.87 8.52
N GLU A 72 -17.02 -4.61 7.66
CA GLU A 72 -17.15 -6.06 7.84
C GLU A 72 -15.81 -6.79 7.73
N ASN A 73 -15.63 -7.86 8.51
CA ASN A 73 -14.51 -8.77 8.31
C ASN A 73 -14.83 -9.75 7.16
N PRO A 74 -13.86 -10.09 6.30
CA PRO A 74 -12.42 -9.81 6.37
C PRO A 74 -11.96 -8.58 5.57
N LEU A 75 -12.86 -7.67 5.19
CA LEU A 75 -12.51 -6.56 4.29
C LEU A 75 -11.56 -5.56 4.95
N ALA A 76 -10.69 -4.95 4.14
CA ALA A 76 -9.69 -3.97 4.58
C ALA A 76 -9.65 -2.70 3.71
N ALA A 77 -10.70 -2.46 2.92
CA ALA A 77 -10.85 -1.25 2.10
C ALA A 77 -12.25 -0.65 2.26
N VAL A 78 -12.38 0.68 2.08
CA VAL A 78 -13.62 1.41 2.38
C VAL A 78 -14.67 1.36 1.27
N GLN A 79 -14.29 1.02 0.03
CA GLN A 79 -15.21 0.85 -1.11
C GLN A 79 -14.68 -0.23 -2.06
N MET A 80 -15.60 -0.87 -2.80
CA MET A 80 -15.26 -1.91 -3.77
C MET A 80 -14.36 -1.34 -4.86
N GLY A 81 -13.16 -1.93 -5.03
CA GLY A 81 -12.16 -1.51 -6.01
C GLY A 81 -11.13 -0.49 -5.53
N LEU A 82 -11.24 0.02 -4.29
CA LEU A 82 -10.17 0.80 -3.67
C LEU A 82 -9.16 -0.10 -2.96
N ILE A 83 -7.92 0.36 -2.84
CA ILE A 83 -6.86 -0.36 -2.10
C ILE A 83 -7.06 -0.24 -0.59
N TYR A 84 -7.27 0.98 -0.08
CA TYR A 84 -7.48 1.27 1.34
C TYR A 84 -8.67 2.21 1.52
N VAL A 85 -8.45 3.50 1.27
CA VAL A 85 -9.40 4.58 1.53
C VAL A 85 -9.73 5.35 0.26
N ASN A 86 -10.82 6.12 0.31
CA ASN A 86 -11.13 7.10 -0.72
C ASN A 86 -10.24 8.35 -0.52
N PRO A 87 -9.47 8.78 -1.55
CA PRO A 87 -8.56 9.92 -1.42
C PRO A 87 -9.28 11.26 -1.22
N GLU A 88 -10.54 11.37 -1.64
CA GLU A 88 -11.37 12.57 -1.41
C GLU A 88 -11.94 12.61 0.01
N GLY A 89 -11.89 11.49 0.75
CA GLY A 89 -12.42 11.30 2.09
C GLY A 89 -13.65 10.37 2.13
N PRO A 90 -14.17 10.04 3.32
CA PRO A 90 -15.26 9.09 3.52
C PRO A 90 -16.46 9.29 2.59
N ASP A 91 -16.75 8.31 1.73
CA ASP A 91 -17.84 8.37 0.74
C ASP A 91 -17.78 9.63 -0.15
N GLY A 92 -16.56 10.11 -0.46
CA GLY A 92 -16.31 11.31 -1.26
C GLY A 92 -16.40 12.64 -0.49
N LYS A 93 -16.60 12.60 0.83
CA LYS A 93 -16.71 13.81 1.67
C LYS A 93 -15.32 14.28 2.13
N PRO A 94 -14.91 15.52 1.83
CA PRO A 94 -13.57 16.04 2.15
C PRO A 94 -13.42 16.45 3.61
N ASP A 95 -13.57 15.48 4.52
CA ASP A 95 -13.32 15.60 5.95
C ASP A 95 -12.01 14.87 6.32
N PRO A 96 -10.91 15.60 6.59
CA PRO A 96 -9.63 15.01 6.98
C PRO A 96 -9.66 14.20 8.28
N MET A 97 -10.48 14.60 9.27
CA MET A 97 -10.56 13.89 10.55
C MET A 97 -11.29 12.56 10.38
N ALA A 98 -12.38 12.55 9.61
CA ALA A 98 -13.08 11.32 9.27
C ALA A 98 -12.23 10.42 8.35
N SER A 99 -11.45 11.00 7.44
CA SER A 99 -10.48 10.26 6.62
C SER A 99 -9.40 9.59 7.47
N ALA A 100 -8.89 10.25 8.52
CA ALA A 100 -7.93 9.65 9.44
C ALA A 100 -8.45 8.38 10.13
N ARG A 101 -9.76 8.34 10.48
CA ARG A 101 -10.41 7.15 11.04
C ARG A 101 -10.34 5.97 10.06
N ASP A 102 -10.73 6.20 8.81
CA ASP A 102 -10.70 5.18 7.76
C ASP A 102 -9.27 4.72 7.45
N ILE A 103 -8.31 5.66 7.39
CA ILE A 103 -6.90 5.34 7.17
C ILE A 103 -6.41 4.42 8.28
N ARG A 104 -6.67 4.77 9.54
CA ARG A 104 -6.23 3.98 10.69
C ARG A 104 -6.81 2.57 10.68
N GLU A 105 -8.11 2.45 10.46
CA GLU A 105 -8.77 1.13 10.43
C GLU A 105 -8.24 0.25 9.29
N THR A 106 -8.18 0.77 8.07
CA THR A 106 -7.78 0.00 6.89
C THR A 106 -6.31 -0.39 6.93
N PHE A 107 -5.42 0.52 7.36
CA PHE A 107 -4.00 0.18 7.54
C PHE A 107 -3.80 -0.83 8.67
N ALA A 108 -4.52 -0.71 9.79
CA ALA A 108 -4.47 -1.69 10.88
C ALA A 108 -4.90 -3.09 10.42
N ARG A 109 -5.97 -3.20 9.62
CA ARG A 109 -6.42 -4.46 9.00
C ARG A 109 -5.42 -5.03 8.01
N MET A 110 -4.51 -4.20 7.51
CA MET A 110 -3.38 -4.62 6.67
C MET A 110 -2.05 -4.65 7.44
N ALA A 111 -2.12 -4.82 8.77
CA ALA A 111 -0.98 -4.99 9.66
C ALA A 111 0.00 -3.82 9.70
N MET A 112 -0.46 -2.58 9.48
CA MET A 112 0.33 -1.36 9.62
C MET A 112 -0.18 -0.52 10.80
N ASN A 113 0.72 -0.11 11.69
CA ASN A 113 0.41 0.80 12.79
C ASN A 113 0.45 2.28 12.34
N ASP A 114 0.14 3.22 13.24
CA ASP A 114 0.13 4.65 12.92
C ASP A 114 1.49 5.18 12.41
N GLU A 115 2.60 4.69 12.96
CA GLU A 115 3.95 5.11 12.57
C GLU A 115 4.33 4.63 11.16
N GLU A 116 4.04 3.37 10.87
CA GLU A 116 4.22 2.74 9.56
C GLU A 116 3.29 3.39 8.52
N THR A 117 2.06 3.73 8.92
CA THR A 117 1.06 4.37 8.05
C THR A 117 1.51 5.75 7.61
N VAL A 118 1.91 6.62 8.54
CA VAL A 118 2.42 7.96 8.20
C VAL A 118 3.68 7.84 7.35
N ALA A 119 4.58 6.91 7.66
CA ALA A 119 5.79 6.69 6.89
C ALA A 119 5.50 6.24 5.45
N LEU A 120 4.57 5.30 5.24
CA LEU A 120 4.20 4.80 3.92
C LEU A 120 3.50 5.86 3.06
N VAL A 121 2.54 6.59 3.63
CA VAL A 121 1.81 7.63 2.89
C VAL A 121 2.74 8.77 2.50
N ALA A 122 3.45 9.36 3.47
CA ALA A 122 4.38 10.46 3.20
C ALA A 122 5.56 10.03 2.32
N GLY A 123 6.08 8.81 2.53
CA GLY A 123 7.18 8.26 1.74
C GLY A 123 6.81 8.02 0.29
N GLY A 124 5.65 7.39 0.05
CA GLY A 124 5.11 7.20 -1.30
C GLY A 124 4.81 8.52 -2.00
N HIS A 125 4.11 9.43 -1.32
CA HIS A 125 3.74 10.74 -1.86
C HIS A 125 4.89 11.75 -1.89
N THR A 126 6.12 11.37 -1.51
CA THR A 126 7.32 12.16 -1.83
C THR A 126 7.62 12.14 -3.34
N PHE A 127 7.13 11.11 -4.05
CA PHE A 127 7.40 10.89 -5.47
C PHE A 127 6.16 11.11 -6.36
N GLY A 128 6.40 11.49 -7.60
CA GLY A 128 5.39 11.48 -8.67
C GLY A 128 4.27 12.51 -8.52
N LYS A 129 3.11 12.19 -9.09
CA LYS A 129 1.91 13.04 -9.11
C LYS A 129 0.63 12.22 -9.29
N MET A 130 -0.50 12.84 -8.96
CA MET A 130 -1.84 12.38 -9.35
C MET A 130 -2.19 12.83 -10.77
N HIS A 131 -3.19 12.20 -11.40
CA HIS A 131 -3.61 12.49 -12.78
C HIS A 131 -5.14 12.64 -12.90
N GLY A 132 -5.56 13.83 -13.33
CA GLY A 132 -6.94 14.30 -13.42
C GLY A 132 -7.07 15.48 -14.37
N ALA A 133 -6.40 15.41 -15.53
CA ALA A 133 -6.29 16.52 -16.48
C ALA A 133 -7.63 16.92 -17.13
N GLY A 134 -8.60 16.00 -17.17
CA GLY A 134 -9.93 16.24 -17.75
C GLY A 134 -10.99 15.25 -17.28
N ASP A 135 -12.20 15.46 -17.80
CA ASP A 135 -13.42 14.72 -17.44
C ASP A 135 -13.23 13.19 -17.44
N THR A 136 -13.56 12.55 -16.32
CA THR A 136 -13.46 11.10 -16.13
C THR A 136 -14.41 10.32 -17.05
N ALA A 137 -15.48 10.94 -17.56
CA ALA A 137 -16.37 10.32 -18.55
C ALA A 137 -15.70 10.06 -19.92
N LEU A 138 -14.52 10.65 -20.16
CA LEU A 138 -13.71 10.41 -21.35
C LEU A 138 -12.76 9.21 -21.22
N VAL A 139 -12.61 8.67 -20.02
CA VAL A 139 -11.84 7.44 -19.76
C VAL A 139 -12.70 6.24 -20.15
N GLY A 140 -12.19 5.41 -21.06
CA GLY A 140 -12.88 4.20 -21.51
C GLY A 140 -12.94 3.08 -20.45
N PRO A 141 -13.54 1.93 -20.81
CA PRO A 141 -13.63 0.77 -19.92
C PRO A 141 -12.28 0.31 -19.37
N GLU A 142 -12.31 -0.29 -18.18
CA GLU A 142 -11.20 -1.02 -17.57
C GLU A 142 -10.72 -2.20 -18.44
N PRO A 143 -9.52 -2.77 -18.20
CA PRO A 143 -8.93 -3.78 -19.09
C PRO A 143 -9.82 -4.98 -19.42
N GLU A 144 -10.57 -5.52 -18.45
CA GLU A 144 -11.48 -6.66 -18.67
C GLU A 144 -12.78 -6.27 -19.41
N GLY A 145 -13.15 -4.98 -19.39
CA GLY A 145 -14.27 -4.42 -20.14
C GLY A 145 -13.87 -3.81 -21.49
N ALA A 146 -12.59 -3.79 -21.82
CA ALA A 146 -12.04 -3.14 -23.01
C ALA A 146 -12.23 -4.00 -24.28
N PRO A 147 -12.29 -3.39 -25.47
CA PRO A 147 -12.41 -4.14 -26.71
C PRO A 147 -11.12 -4.93 -27.00
N ILE A 148 -11.24 -6.06 -27.70
CA ILE A 148 -10.13 -7.02 -27.88
C ILE A 148 -8.89 -6.40 -28.55
N GLU A 149 -9.08 -5.42 -29.46
CA GLU A 149 -7.99 -4.71 -30.11
C GLU A 149 -7.16 -3.84 -29.15
N ALA A 150 -7.61 -3.61 -27.92
CA ALA A 150 -6.83 -2.99 -26.86
C ALA A 150 -5.75 -3.92 -26.29
N MET A 151 -5.76 -5.21 -26.63
CA MET A 151 -4.68 -6.18 -26.32
C MET A 151 -4.27 -6.21 -24.83
N GLY A 152 -5.26 -6.20 -23.93
CA GLY A 152 -5.07 -6.25 -22.48
C GLY A 152 -4.85 -4.88 -21.81
N PHE A 153 -4.89 -3.78 -22.57
CA PHE A 153 -4.95 -2.43 -22.00
C PHE A 153 -6.42 -2.00 -21.78
N GLY A 154 -6.60 -1.04 -20.87
CA GLY A 154 -7.89 -0.40 -20.58
C GLY A 154 -7.71 1.09 -20.26
N TRP A 155 -8.78 1.73 -19.79
CA TRP A 155 -8.83 3.15 -19.44
C TRP A 155 -8.32 4.07 -20.55
N ILE A 156 -8.57 3.70 -21.81
CA ILE A 156 -8.13 4.48 -22.97
C ILE A 156 -8.86 5.83 -22.94
N ASN A 157 -8.09 6.88 -22.73
CA ASN A 157 -8.61 8.22 -22.51
C ASN A 157 -8.75 8.99 -23.83
N ARG A 158 -9.92 9.58 -24.05
CA ARG A 158 -10.22 10.41 -25.25
C ARG A 158 -9.95 11.91 -25.04
N PHE A 159 -9.55 12.33 -23.85
CA PHE A 159 -9.20 13.72 -23.57
C PHE A 159 -7.82 14.07 -24.16
N GLY A 160 -7.76 15.07 -25.04
CA GLY A 160 -6.51 15.51 -25.68
C GLY A 160 -5.79 14.36 -26.38
N THR A 161 -4.53 14.12 -26.00
CA THR A 161 -3.72 12.98 -26.46
C THR A 161 -3.97 11.67 -25.70
N GLY A 162 -4.75 11.71 -24.62
CA GLY A 162 -5.09 10.57 -23.76
C GLY A 162 -3.96 10.12 -22.83
N LYS A 163 -2.80 10.79 -22.84
CA LYS A 163 -1.60 10.42 -22.07
C LYS A 163 -0.70 11.64 -21.82
N GLY A 164 0.36 11.45 -21.04
CA GLY A 164 1.27 12.55 -20.68
C GLY A 164 0.52 13.69 -20.00
N ALA A 165 0.59 14.89 -20.57
CA ALA A 165 -0.06 16.10 -20.03
C ALA A 165 -1.59 15.98 -19.96
N ASP A 166 -2.20 15.12 -20.77
CA ASP A 166 -3.66 14.91 -20.85
C ASP A 166 -4.12 13.66 -20.10
N THR A 167 -3.29 13.09 -19.22
CA THR A 167 -3.63 11.85 -18.48
C THR A 167 -4.70 12.11 -17.42
N THR A 168 -5.70 11.22 -17.36
CA THR A 168 -6.66 11.13 -16.26
C THR A 168 -6.62 9.69 -15.71
N THR A 169 -6.44 9.54 -14.40
CA THR A 169 -6.42 8.26 -13.69
C THR A 169 -7.35 8.30 -12.48
N SER A 170 -6.95 8.92 -11.38
CA SER A 170 -7.81 9.07 -10.19
C SER A 170 -8.82 10.20 -10.31
N GLY A 171 -8.60 11.14 -11.25
CA GLY A 171 -9.35 12.38 -11.32
C GLY A 171 -8.81 13.46 -10.37
N LEU A 172 -7.94 13.13 -9.41
CA LEU A 172 -7.17 14.13 -8.65
C LEU A 172 -5.99 14.59 -9.50
N GLU A 173 -5.58 15.86 -9.38
CA GLU A 173 -4.51 16.44 -10.22
C GLU A 173 -3.51 17.20 -9.36
N GLY A 174 -2.22 17.00 -9.63
CA GLY A 174 -1.12 17.72 -8.99
C GLY A 174 -0.07 16.80 -8.38
N ALA A 175 1.12 17.34 -8.14
CA ALA A 175 2.19 16.68 -7.41
C ALA A 175 2.25 17.20 -5.97
N TRP A 176 2.79 16.39 -5.06
CA TRP A 176 2.92 16.77 -3.66
C TRP A 176 4.17 17.61 -3.38
N THR A 177 5.27 17.37 -4.10
CA THR A 177 6.58 17.95 -3.77
C THR A 177 7.14 18.83 -4.90
N PRO A 178 8.00 19.82 -4.59
CA PRO A 178 8.72 20.59 -5.60
C PRO A 178 9.73 19.75 -6.42
N ASN A 179 10.14 18.58 -5.91
CA ASN A 179 11.06 17.67 -6.58
C ASN A 179 10.46 16.25 -6.74
N PRO A 180 9.44 16.04 -7.61
CA PRO A 180 8.69 14.78 -7.67
C PRO A 180 9.51 13.53 -8.04
N THR A 181 10.77 13.68 -8.46
CA THR A 181 11.65 12.59 -8.89
C THR A 181 12.89 12.47 -8.01
N LYS A 182 12.80 12.95 -6.77
CA LYS A 182 13.89 12.93 -5.80
C LYS A 182 13.38 12.58 -4.42
N TRP A 183 14.08 11.67 -3.75
CA TRP A 183 13.89 11.43 -2.33
C TRP A 183 14.45 12.62 -1.54
N ASP A 184 13.58 13.31 -0.82
CA ASP A 184 13.88 14.35 0.14
C ASP A 184 12.75 14.43 1.18
N ASN A 185 12.77 15.43 2.05
CA ASN A 185 11.71 15.64 3.03
C ASN A 185 10.59 16.56 2.50
N GLY A 186 10.51 16.73 1.17
CA GLY A 186 9.69 17.74 0.51
C GLY A 186 8.20 17.55 0.73
N TYR A 187 7.73 16.32 0.99
CA TYR A 187 6.33 16.07 1.34
C TYR A 187 5.94 16.84 2.61
N PHE A 188 6.70 16.69 3.69
CA PHE A 188 6.41 17.37 4.96
C PHE A 188 6.70 18.87 4.89
N ASP A 189 7.74 19.29 4.16
CA ASP A 189 8.01 20.71 3.90
C ASP A 189 6.82 21.37 3.20
N THR A 190 6.21 20.72 2.21
CA THR A 190 4.99 21.20 1.56
C THR A 190 3.80 21.15 2.53
N LEU A 191 3.56 20.00 3.19
CA LEU A 191 2.38 19.78 4.04
C LEU A 191 2.27 20.81 5.16
N PHE A 192 3.39 21.16 5.80
CA PHE A 192 3.45 22.13 6.90
C PHE A 192 3.83 23.55 6.47
N GLY A 193 4.40 23.73 5.29
CA GLY A 193 4.85 25.05 4.79
C GLY A 193 3.75 25.92 4.21
N PHE A 194 2.58 25.36 3.90
CA PHE A 194 1.43 26.09 3.35
C PHE A 194 0.19 25.97 4.22
N GLU A 195 -0.70 26.95 4.15
CA GLU A 195 -2.08 26.79 4.58
C GLU A 195 -2.94 26.32 3.40
N TRP A 196 -3.85 25.39 3.64
CA TRP A 196 -4.57 24.65 2.59
C TRP A 196 -6.02 25.07 2.48
N GLU A 197 -6.52 25.24 1.26
CA GLU A 197 -7.94 25.42 0.95
C GLU A 197 -8.47 24.28 0.08
N LEU A 198 -9.69 23.83 0.39
CA LEU A 198 -10.40 22.85 -0.41
C LEU A 198 -10.80 23.47 -1.76
N THR A 199 -10.49 22.76 -2.84
CA THR A 199 -10.84 23.14 -4.21
C THR A 199 -11.20 21.89 -5.02
N LYS A 200 -11.37 22.05 -6.34
CA LYS A 200 -11.64 20.97 -7.28
C LYS A 200 -10.52 20.84 -8.32
N SER A 201 -10.18 19.61 -8.67
CA SER A 201 -9.30 19.30 -9.79
C SER A 201 -9.98 19.65 -11.13
N PRO A 202 -9.25 19.66 -12.25
CA PRO A 202 -9.87 19.81 -13.58
C PRO A 202 -10.93 18.75 -13.90
N ALA A 203 -10.82 17.55 -13.30
CA ALA A 203 -11.81 16.48 -13.42
C ALA A 203 -12.95 16.56 -12.37
N GLY A 204 -12.95 17.56 -11.49
CA GLY A 204 -14.01 17.78 -10.49
C GLY A 204 -13.85 17.02 -9.17
N ALA A 205 -12.70 16.38 -8.93
CA ALA A 205 -12.40 15.72 -7.65
C ALA A 205 -12.00 16.74 -6.58
N HIS A 206 -12.36 16.49 -5.31
CA HIS A 206 -11.92 17.27 -4.16
C HIS A 206 -10.41 17.12 -3.94
N ILE A 207 -9.71 18.24 -3.96
CA ILE A 207 -8.27 18.34 -3.65
C ILE A 207 -8.02 19.58 -2.80
N TRP A 208 -6.84 19.67 -2.21
CA TRP A 208 -6.41 20.80 -1.41
C TRP A 208 -5.23 21.48 -2.09
N GLU A 209 -5.30 22.80 -2.27
CA GLU A 209 -4.21 23.64 -2.80
C GLU A 209 -3.79 24.68 -1.75
N PRO A 210 -2.56 25.23 -1.84
CA PRO A 210 -2.15 26.34 -1.00
C PRO A 210 -3.03 27.59 -1.20
N THR A 211 -3.42 28.19 -0.09
CA THR A 211 -4.20 29.45 -0.03
C THR A 211 -3.51 30.61 -0.76
N ASP A 212 -2.19 30.77 -0.59
CA ASP A 212 -1.40 31.70 -1.41
C ASP A 212 -1.00 31.05 -2.74
N LYS A 213 -1.83 31.27 -3.77
CA LYS A 213 -1.67 30.64 -5.09
C LYS A 213 -0.46 31.12 -5.88
N ASN A 214 -0.01 32.36 -5.67
CA ASN A 214 1.09 32.92 -6.43
C ASN A 214 2.44 32.54 -5.80
N ALA A 215 2.52 32.58 -4.46
CA ALA A 215 3.75 32.19 -3.75
C ALA A 215 4.02 30.67 -3.83
N SER A 216 3.03 29.86 -4.18
CA SER A 216 3.11 28.40 -4.21
C SER A 216 3.37 27.78 -5.60
N LEU A 217 3.71 28.57 -6.63
CA LEU A 217 4.14 28.06 -7.94
C LEU A 217 5.57 27.50 -7.88
N VAL A 218 5.73 26.38 -7.19
CA VAL A 218 7.04 25.78 -6.85
C VAL A 218 7.29 24.44 -7.53
N VAL A 219 6.25 23.74 -7.98
CA VAL A 219 6.35 22.42 -8.59
C VAL A 219 6.58 22.55 -10.09
N PRO A 220 7.59 21.89 -10.69
CA PRO A 220 7.74 21.86 -12.14
C PRO A 220 6.60 21.07 -12.80
N ASP A 221 6.07 21.57 -13.91
CA ASP A 221 5.13 20.81 -14.73
C ASP A 221 5.82 19.56 -15.30
N ALA A 222 5.10 18.42 -15.32
CA ALA A 222 5.66 17.13 -15.72
C ALA A 222 6.02 17.04 -17.21
N HIS A 223 5.43 17.90 -18.06
CA HIS A 223 5.57 17.79 -19.51
C HIS A 223 5.89 19.11 -20.22
N VAL A 224 5.61 20.26 -19.60
CA VAL A 224 5.83 21.59 -20.20
C VAL A 224 7.08 22.24 -19.57
N PRO A 225 8.23 22.29 -20.29
CA PRO A 225 9.45 22.87 -19.75
C PRO A 225 9.28 24.32 -19.29
N GLY A 226 9.78 24.63 -18.10
CA GLY A 226 9.75 25.98 -17.52
C GLY A 226 8.40 26.40 -16.93
N LYS A 227 7.32 25.63 -17.16
CA LYS A 227 6.04 25.88 -16.48
C LYS A 227 6.14 25.36 -15.03
N LYS A 228 5.61 26.15 -14.11
CA LYS A 228 5.42 25.75 -12.72
C LYS A 228 3.94 25.69 -12.38
N VAL A 229 3.59 24.77 -11.49
CA VAL A 229 2.25 24.55 -10.95
C VAL A 229 2.32 24.58 -9.42
N ARG A 230 1.14 24.62 -8.80
CA ARG A 230 1.02 24.51 -7.34
C ARG A 230 1.13 23.04 -6.92
N PRO A 231 1.63 22.76 -5.70
CA PRO A 231 1.44 21.44 -5.13
C PRO A 231 -0.04 21.20 -4.81
N ALA A 232 -0.43 19.94 -4.72
CA ALA A 232 -1.77 19.53 -4.31
C ALA A 232 -1.69 18.40 -3.27
N MET A 233 -2.66 18.38 -2.37
CA MET A 233 -2.84 17.32 -1.36
C MET A 233 -4.24 16.71 -1.50
N SER A 234 -4.35 15.40 -1.28
CA SER A 234 -5.65 14.74 -1.13
C SER A 234 -6.23 15.01 0.27
N THR A 235 -7.51 14.69 0.50
CA THR A 235 -8.06 14.77 1.87
C THR A 235 -7.35 13.79 2.80
N ALA A 236 -6.96 12.61 2.28
CA ALA A 236 -6.17 11.65 3.02
C ALA A 236 -4.79 12.19 3.42
N ASP A 237 -4.14 13.01 2.59
CA ASP A 237 -2.90 13.70 2.95
C ASP A 237 -3.11 14.73 4.07
N ILE A 238 -4.17 15.54 3.97
CA ILE A 238 -4.49 16.53 5.01
C ILE A 238 -4.78 15.84 6.35
N ALA A 239 -5.30 14.61 6.35
CA ALA A 239 -5.52 13.81 7.55
C ALA A 239 -4.25 13.64 8.40
N LEU A 240 -3.07 13.53 7.76
CA LEU A 240 -1.77 13.39 8.44
C LEU A 240 -1.33 14.66 9.18
N ARG A 241 -1.97 15.80 8.87
CA ARG A 241 -1.77 17.10 9.52
C ARG A 241 -2.88 17.43 10.53
N THR A 242 -4.06 16.84 10.41
CA THR A 242 -5.22 17.18 11.26
C THR A 242 -5.45 16.22 12.41
N ASP A 243 -5.28 14.91 12.20
CA ASP A 243 -5.43 13.91 13.27
C ASP A 243 -4.32 14.08 14.32
N PRO A 244 -4.64 14.20 15.62
CA PRO A 244 -3.62 14.49 16.64
C PRO A 244 -2.48 13.48 16.72
N SER A 245 -2.76 12.19 16.53
CA SER A 245 -1.75 11.12 16.59
C SER A 245 -0.86 11.15 15.36
N TYR A 246 -1.45 11.25 14.16
CA TYR A 246 -0.68 11.39 12.94
C TYR A 246 0.10 12.70 12.89
N LEU A 247 -0.48 13.81 13.35
CA LEU A 247 0.20 15.10 13.42
C LEU A 247 1.46 15.04 14.28
N ALA A 248 1.41 14.33 15.41
CA ALA A 248 2.58 14.16 16.27
C ALA A 248 3.71 13.38 15.56
N ILE A 249 3.36 12.32 14.83
CA ILE A 249 4.31 11.51 14.05
C ILE A 249 4.85 12.32 12.86
N SER A 250 3.97 12.95 12.08
CA SER A 250 4.32 13.80 10.94
C SER A 250 5.27 14.93 11.33
N LYS A 251 5.02 15.62 12.46
CA LYS A 251 5.94 16.67 12.96
C LYS A 251 7.29 16.11 13.39
N ARG A 252 7.30 14.93 14.02
CA ARG A 252 8.55 14.25 14.40
C ARG A 252 9.37 13.88 13.17
N TYR A 253 8.75 13.28 12.16
CA TYR A 253 9.39 12.96 10.88
C TYR A 253 9.84 14.20 10.12
N HIS A 254 9.04 15.26 10.14
CA HIS A 254 9.43 16.55 9.55
C HIS A 254 10.70 17.09 10.20
N ALA A 255 10.79 17.07 11.52
CA ALA A 255 11.96 17.52 12.27
C ALA A 255 13.17 16.55 12.19
N ASN A 256 12.93 15.26 11.92
CA ASN A 256 13.94 14.21 11.92
C ASN A 256 13.90 13.38 10.61
N PRO A 257 14.38 13.91 9.47
CA PRO A 257 14.26 13.23 8.18
C PRO A 257 14.94 11.85 8.10
N GLN A 258 15.96 11.62 8.93
CA GLN A 258 16.63 10.31 8.98
C GLN A 258 15.76 9.24 9.67
N GLU A 259 14.99 9.64 10.68
CA GLU A 259 14.03 8.75 11.34
C GLU A 259 12.89 8.40 10.38
N PHE A 260 12.38 9.40 9.65
CA PHE A 260 11.41 9.18 8.58
C PHE A 260 11.93 8.21 7.52
N HIS A 261 13.17 8.38 7.08
CA HIS A 261 13.80 7.51 6.09
C HIS A 261 13.88 6.04 6.56
N ASP A 262 14.35 5.80 7.79
CA ASP A 262 14.43 4.43 8.34
C ASP A 262 13.03 3.81 8.50
N ALA A 263 12.07 4.58 9.02
CA ALA A 263 10.70 4.11 9.19
C ALA A 263 10.03 3.77 7.85
N PHE A 264 10.19 4.62 6.83
CA PHE A 264 9.65 4.34 5.50
C PHE A 264 10.33 3.12 4.86
N ALA A 265 11.66 2.98 4.97
CA ALA A 265 12.38 1.83 4.45
C ALA A 265 11.92 0.51 5.07
N ARG A 266 11.72 0.49 6.39
CA ARG A 266 11.24 -0.68 7.14
C ARG A 266 9.78 -1.00 6.84
N ALA A 267 8.92 0.02 6.83
CA ALA A 267 7.50 -0.15 6.52
C ALA A 267 7.27 -0.58 5.07
N TRP A 268 8.05 -0.04 4.12
CA TRP A 268 8.04 -0.47 2.72
C TRP A 268 8.47 -1.93 2.57
N PHE A 269 9.55 -2.35 3.24
CA PHE A 269 9.97 -3.74 3.23
C PHE A 269 8.89 -4.66 3.81
N LYS A 270 8.29 -4.31 4.95
CA LYS A 270 7.15 -5.04 5.52
C LYS A 270 5.97 -5.11 4.56
N LEU A 271 5.55 -3.98 3.97
CA LEU A 271 4.44 -3.91 3.01
C LEU A 271 4.64 -4.91 1.86
N THR A 272 5.85 -4.94 1.33
CA THR A 272 6.21 -5.71 0.16
C THR A 272 6.74 -7.11 0.47
N HIS A 273 6.68 -7.58 1.73
CA HIS A 273 7.18 -8.91 2.13
C HIS A 273 6.31 -9.62 3.20
N ARG A 274 5.26 -8.96 3.73
CA ARG A 274 4.35 -9.50 4.77
C ARG A 274 3.63 -10.79 4.37
N ASP A 275 3.47 -11.02 3.07
CA ASP A 275 2.78 -12.17 2.47
C ASP A 275 3.73 -13.31 2.05
N MET A 276 5.05 -13.16 2.25
CA MET A 276 6.03 -14.16 1.82
C MET A 276 6.19 -15.33 2.79
N GLY A 277 5.58 -15.25 3.98
CA GLY A 277 5.74 -16.26 5.03
C GLY A 277 7.14 -16.25 5.65
N PRO A 278 7.65 -17.40 6.14
CA PRO A 278 8.86 -17.44 6.95
C PRO A 278 10.11 -17.04 6.16
N LYS A 279 11.08 -16.42 6.84
CA LYS A 279 12.37 -15.96 6.25
C LYS A 279 13.13 -17.05 5.49
N SER A 280 12.88 -18.34 5.76
CA SER A 280 13.42 -19.47 4.99
C SER A 280 13.00 -19.49 3.51
N ARG A 281 11.91 -18.81 3.13
CA ARG A 281 11.46 -18.66 1.74
C ARG A 281 12.16 -17.52 1.00
N TYR A 282 12.93 -16.69 1.71
CA TYR A 282 13.55 -15.52 1.11
C TYR A 282 14.75 -15.94 0.26
N ALA A 283 14.92 -15.31 -0.89
CA ALA A 283 15.96 -15.62 -1.85
C ALA A 283 16.67 -14.36 -2.37
N GLY A 284 17.97 -14.49 -2.65
CA GLY A 284 18.78 -13.44 -3.25
C GLY A 284 19.72 -12.73 -2.28
N PRO A 285 20.54 -11.80 -2.81
CA PRO A 285 21.67 -11.23 -2.07
C PRO A 285 21.31 -10.04 -1.17
N TRP A 286 20.10 -9.50 -1.28
CA TRP A 286 19.70 -8.24 -0.61
C TRP A 286 18.77 -8.46 0.59
N ILE A 287 18.72 -9.68 1.11
CA ILE A 287 17.90 -10.01 2.27
C ILE A 287 18.46 -9.30 3.51
N PRO A 288 17.66 -8.51 4.23
CA PRO A 288 18.07 -7.92 5.50
C PRO A 288 18.50 -9.00 6.51
N GLN A 289 19.62 -8.76 7.18
CA GLN A 289 20.14 -9.70 8.20
C GLN A 289 19.31 -9.64 9.49
N GLU A 290 18.76 -8.48 9.82
CA GLU A 290 17.87 -8.28 10.96
C GLU A 290 16.67 -9.26 10.89
N ALA A 291 16.30 -9.83 12.03
CA ALA A 291 15.07 -10.59 12.19
C ALA A 291 13.98 -9.62 12.66
N LEU A 292 12.91 -9.48 11.88
CA LEU A 292 11.84 -8.54 12.17
C LEU A 292 10.71 -9.28 12.88
N LEU A 293 10.14 -8.68 13.93
CA LEU A 293 9.12 -9.34 14.76
C LEU A 293 7.91 -9.83 13.95
N TRP A 294 7.47 -9.06 12.95
CA TRP A 294 6.33 -9.41 12.11
C TRP A 294 6.57 -10.63 11.20
N GLN A 295 7.80 -11.11 11.09
CA GLN A 295 8.14 -12.33 10.33
C GLN A 295 7.93 -13.61 11.15
N ASP A 296 7.48 -13.49 12.41
CA ASP A 296 7.38 -14.59 13.38
C ASP A 296 8.64 -15.46 13.39
N PRO A 297 9.81 -14.87 13.74
CA PRO A 297 11.10 -15.48 13.49
C PRO A 297 11.29 -16.78 14.27
N ILE A 298 11.69 -17.84 13.56
CA ILE A 298 12.06 -19.12 14.14
C ILE A 298 13.57 -19.14 14.44
N PRO A 299 14.00 -19.44 15.68
CA PRO A 299 15.41 -19.58 16.02
C PRO A 299 16.12 -20.62 15.16
N ALA A 300 17.41 -20.39 14.88
CA ALA A 300 18.24 -21.39 14.21
C ALA A 300 18.41 -22.62 15.10
N CYS A 301 18.37 -23.82 14.51
CA CYS A 301 18.70 -25.06 15.21
C CYS A 301 20.23 -25.14 15.36
N ASP A 302 20.72 -25.08 16.60
CA ASP A 302 22.14 -25.08 16.97
C ASP A 302 22.60 -26.37 17.66
N HIS A 303 21.78 -27.42 17.57
CA HIS A 303 22.03 -28.72 18.18
C HIS A 303 21.75 -29.86 17.19
N PRO A 304 22.26 -31.09 17.44
CA PRO A 304 21.88 -32.25 16.65
C PRO A 304 20.38 -32.50 16.68
N VAL A 305 19.82 -32.92 15.54
CA VAL A 305 18.43 -33.38 15.45
C VAL A 305 18.33 -34.87 15.80
N ILE A 306 17.22 -35.26 16.41
CA ILE A 306 16.94 -36.65 16.79
C ILE A 306 16.92 -37.58 15.57
N ASP A 307 17.40 -38.82 15.76
CA ASP A 307 17.41 -39.83 14.70
C ASP A 307 16.18 -40.75 14.73
N ALA A 308 16.16 -41.77 13.86
CA ALA A 308 15.04 -42.71 13.78
C ALA A 308 14.83 -43.54 15.05
N ALA A 309 15.91 -43.87 15.77
CA ALA A 309 15.84 -44.60 17.03
C ALA A 309 15.27 -43.71 18.14
N ASP A 310 15.72 -42.45 18.23
CA ASP A 310 15.18 -41.45 19.15
C ASP A 310 13.68 -41.22 18.91
N ILE A 311 13.26 -41.06 17.64
CA ILE A 311 11.85 -40.89 17.27
C ILE A 311 11.00 -42.08 17.73
N ALA A 312 11.48 -43.32 17.55
CA ALA A 312 10.76 -44.51 17.96
C ALA A 312 10.64 -44.61 19.49
N ALA A 313 11.72 -44.28 20.22
CA ALA A 313 11.72 -44.26 21.67
C ALA A 313 10.74 -43.22 22.23
N LEU A 314 10.79 -41.98 21.74
CA LEU A 314 9.90 -40.89 22.17
C LEU A 314 8.42 -41.18 21.91
N LYS A 315 8.07 -41.79 20.76
CA LYS A 315 6.70 -42.22 20.50
C LYS A 315 6.22 -43.27 21.52
N GLY A 316 7.10 -44.20 21.90
CA GLY A 316 6.83 -45.19 22.95
C GLY A 316 6.55 -44.52 24.31
N GLU A 317 7.40 -43.56 24.71
CA GLU A 317 7.24 -42.82 25.95
C GLU A 317 5.94 -41.98 25.99
N ILE A 318 5.61 -41.28 24.90
CA ILE A 318 4.38 -40.50 24.78
C ILE A 318 3.14 -41.40 24.94
N LEU A 319 3.14 -42.60 24.35
CA LEU A 319 2.04 -43.55 24.49
C LEU A 319 1.98 -44.15 25.91
N ALA A 320 3.14 -44.44 26.51
CA ALA A 320 3.23 -44.98 27.86
C ALA A 320 2.77 -43.98 28.95
N ALA A 321 2.81 -42.68 28.65
CA ALA A 321 2.27 -41.63 29.54
C ALA A 321 0.74 -41.72 29.74
N GLY A 322 0.03 -42.56 28.98
CA GLY A 322 -1.40 -42.83 29.17
C GLY A 322 -2.33 -41.72 28.66
N LEU A 323 -1.81 -40.82 27.82
CA LEU A 323 -2.62 -39.76 27.20
C LEU A 323 -3.64 -40.39 26.22
N PRO A 324 -4.92 -39.99 26.26
CA PRO A 324 -5.90 -40.40 25.26
C PRO A 324 -5.45 -40.00 23.85
N ILE A 325 -5.69 -40.88 22.87
CA ILE A 325 -5.40 -40.62 21.46
C ILE A 325 -6.02 -39.29 20.99
N SER A 326 -7.23 -38.99 21.45
CA SER A 326 -7.92 -37.74 21.12
C SER A 326 -7.14 -36.49 21.56
N GLN A 327 -6.43 -36.53 22.69
CA GLN A 327 -5.61 -35.41 23.14
C GLN A 327 -4.35 -35.25 22.29
N LEU A 328 -3.68 -36.37 21.95
CA LEU A 328 -2.50 -36.34 21.08
C LEU A 328 -2.84 -35.74 19.70
N VAL A 329 -3.95 -36.20 19.11
CA VAL A 329 -4.44 -35.69 17.82
C VAL A 329 -4.85 -34.23 17.93
N TYR A 330 -5.61 -33.86 18.97
CA TYR A 330 -6.07 -32.49 19.17
C TYR A 330 -4.91 -31.51 19.30
N VAL A 331 -3.91 -31.80 20.14
CA VAL A 331 -2.77 -30.91 20.36
C VAL A 331 -1.94 -30.74 19.08
N ALA A 332 -1.64 -31.84 18.38
CA ALA A 332 -0.89 -31.77 17.12
C ALA A 332 -1.66 -30.99 16.04
N TRP A 333 -2.96 -31.23 15.92
CA TRP A 333 -3.81 -30.52 14.97
C TRP A 333 -3.90 -29.03 15.29
N SER A 334 -4.19 -28.67 16.54
CA SER A 334 -4.25 -27.27 16.98
C SER A 334 -2.94 -26.52 16.77
N SER A 335 -1.79 -27.20 16.89
CA SER A 335 -0.48 -26.61 16.61
C SER A 335 -0.20 -26.43 15.11
N ALA A 336 -0.69 -27.32 14.24
CA ALA A 336 -0.38 -27.31 12.81
C ALA A 336 -1.40 -26.54 11.96
N ALA A 337 -2.65 -26.44 12.42
CA ALA A 337 -3.76 -25.87 11.64
C ALA A 337 -3.73 -24.33 11.53
N SER A 338 -2.84 -23.64 12.25
CA SER A 338 -2.68 -22.18 12.18
C SER A 338 -1.85 -21.70 10.97
N ILE A 339 -1.49 -22.58 10.02
CA ILE A 339 -0.60 -22.28 8.89
C ILE A 339 -1.11 -21.14 7.97
N THR A 340 -2.40 -20.85 8.00
CA THR A 340 -3.06 -19.72 7.29
C THR A 340 -4.00 -18.92 8.20
N GLY A 341 -3.92 -19.15 9.52
CA GLY A 341 -4.91 -18.68 10.50
C GLY A 341 -4.63 -17.30 11.09
#